data_AF-A0A8J3IDK5-F1
#
_entry.id   AF-A0A8J3IDK5-F1
#
_cell.length_a   1.000
_cell.length_b   1.000
_cell.length_c   1.000
_cell.angle_alpha   90.00
_cell.angle_beta   90.00
_cell.angle_gamma   90.00
#
_symmetry.space_group_name_H-M   'P 1'
#
loop_
_entity.id
_entity.type
_entity.pdbx_description
1 polymer ?
#
loop_
_entity_poly.entity_id
_entity_poly.type
_entity_poly.pdbx_seq_one_letter_code
_entity_poly.pdbx_strand_id
1 'polypeptide(L)'
;MITGMWTIWGTDPDTNQKIWYWHPPIVPTQEDAEQLEAEKWISIDPEQQHTLFLTLLGQLAEIKYVQNDSDDSVEAWVQQEDLAYASSTPVVLAFYLPEHLQSMETSSPIPTQQEESGELPSMPLLVGDTLASVQFGEVALVADSTAGGWRPYRLQQLGEEGLAIQQQMLREITQLEVDARTSRSHKRFKKRLLKSYQLAVRQERYLKLHQLTQKLAELYWKSYQGLAPRPSTALPIRTLPETPYVVGKGTIIPAPQPVQAVLAAYSNAQAGAEGWNTVKSVPTFVYNKENGTTHVEFRPSDPSTQLDNATIQSLWSQVRQLSDIDGDVLIAMLAQAIAAPHDEKDGVWITGKLILDYRGISPIMKREEGKLRRAGHRQEDLADVASCVSRMSNTWIRVEQWIEDDRERPGRRSRTKKEPKTYLYTRESRLINVTDIIRQHELQAGSGKSISEQSPQNSIAIAWRYQVGSWVEPFLQGANRQVAWLLQQVLSYDPYHETWEKRLARYFTFHMRINAAKGGVTIEREVGKLIEELTLPINQRDPDRTRKRFEKAMDRLEADLLVSQWGYVQDNPPLPKRKWLPTWLQYRLWITAAPALPNQYLPEAN
;
A
#
# COMPACT_ATOMS: atom_id res chain seq x y z
N MET A 1 -9.17 10.10 31.89
CA MET A 1 -9.54 10.03 30.45
C MET A 1 -8.41 10.72 29.73
N ILE A 2 -7.95 10.20 28.59
CA ILE A 2 -7.07 10.95 27.68
C ILE A 2 -7.95 11.98 26.95
N THR A 3 -8.62 12.85 27.70
CA THR A 3 -9.07 14.14 27.17
C THR A 3 -7.80 14.93 26.98
N GLY A 4 -7.62 15.60 25.85
CA GLY A 4 -6.48 16.48 25.59
C GLY A 4 -6.73 17.25 24.30
N MET A 5 -6.01 18.33 24.11
CA MET A 5 -6.11 19.18 22.93
C MET A 5 -5.06 18.76 21.92
N TRP A 6 -5.42 18.80 20.63
CA TRP A 6 -4.46 18.59 19.56
C TRP A 6 -4.06 19.94 19.00
N THR A 7 -2.75 20.12 18.82
CA THR A 7 -2.17 21.38 18.36
C THR A 7 -1.35 21.13 17.11
N ILE A 8 -1.56 21.96 16.08
CA ILE A 8 -0.72 21.97 14.88
C ILE A 8 0.64 22.53 15.28
N TRP A 9 1.71 21.79 15.02
CA TRP A 9 3.06 22.33 15.12
C TRP A 9 3.44 23.12 13.87
N GLY A 10 3.22 22.53 12.69
CA GLY A 10 3.62 23.09 11.42
C GLY A 10 3.37 22.12 10.27
N THR A 11 3.96 22.36 9.10
CA THR A 11 3.94 21.43 7.97
C THR A 11 5.27 20.69 7.86
N ASP A 12 5.20 19.39 7.64
CA ASP A 12 6.37 18.59 7.25
C ASP A 12 6.89 19.11 5.91
N PRO A 13 8.15 19.54 5.80
CA PRO A 13 8.68 20.13 4.58
C PRO A 13 8.73 19.14 3.40
N ASP A 14 8.83 17.84 3.68
CA ASP A 14 9.00 16.81 2.66
C ASP A 14 7.66 16.25 2.16
N THR A 15 6.62 16.22 2.99
CA THR A 15 5.27 15.74 2.59
C THR A 15 4.22 16.83 2.46
N ASN A 16 4.52 18.05 2.92
CA ASN A 16 3.59 19.16 3.05
C ASN A 16 2.34 18.83 3.92
N GLN A 17 2.41 17.79 4.76
CA GLN A 17 1.33 17.42 5.68
C GLN A 17 1.47 18.17 7.00
N LYS A 18 0.35 18.56 7.60
CA LYS A 18 0.35 19.17 8.94
C LYS A 18 0.77 18.14 9.99
N ILE A 19 1.75 18.50 10.81
CA ILE A 19 2.21 17.71 11.95
C ILE A 19 1.43 18.14 13.18
N TRP A 20 0.85 17.15 13.86
CA TRP A 20 0.07 17.34 15.07
C TRP A 20 0.75 16.67 16.25
N TYR A 21 0.65 17.30 17.40
CA TYR A 21 1.04 16.68 18.66
C TYR A 21 -0.10 16.81 19.68
N TRP A 22 -0.07 15.94 20.66
CA TRP A 22 -1.05 15.88 21.72
C TRP A 22 -0.60 16.71 22.92
N HIS A 23 -1.53 17.47 23.52
CA HIS A 23 -1.32 18.24 24.75
C HIS A 23 -2.33 17.80 25.82
N PRO A 24 -1.90 17.37 27.03
CA PRO A 24 -2.80 17.07 28.14
C PRO A 24 -3.59 18.31 28.58
N PRO A 25 -4.84 18.17 29.03
CA PRO A 25 -5.64 19.28 29.49
C PRO A 25 -5.03 19.80 30.78
N ILE A 26 -4.91 21.13 30.87
CA ILE A 26 -4.48 21.80 32.10
C ILE A 26 -5.66 21.72 33.07
N VAL A 27 -5.58 20.81 34.03
CA VAL A 27 -6.57 20.66 35.09
C VAL A 27 -5.86 20.95 36.41
N PRO A 28 -6.03 22.16 36.98
CA PRO A 28 -5.44 22.48 38.27
C PRO A 28 -5.95 21.54 39.36
N THR A 29 -5.04 21.19 40.27
CA THR A 29 -5.27 20.33 41.43
C THR A 29 -4.89 21.09 42.70
N GLN A 30 -5.63 20.82 43.79
CA GLN A 30 -5.31 21.31 45.13
C GLN A 30 -4.36 20.34 45.81
N GLU A 31 -3.13 20.26 45.32
CA GLU A 31 -2.06 19.52 45.98
C GLU A 31 -1.14 20.48 46.74
N ASP A 32 -0.60 20.03 47.86
CA ASP A 32 0.31 20.81 48.69
C ASP A 32 1.72 20.79 48.06
N ALA A 33 2.28 21.96 47.77
CA ALA A 33 3.61 22.10 47.19
C ALA A 33 4.69 21.46 48.08
N GLU A 34 4.56 21.54 49.41
CA GLU A 34 5.51 20.91 50.34
C GLU A 34 5.49 19.38 50.22
N GLN A 35 4.31 18.80 50.00
CA GLN A 35 4.17 17.36 49.79
C GLN A 35 4.78 16.93 48.45
N LEU A 36 4.56 17.72 47.40
CA LEU A 36 5.13 17.46 46.07
C LEU A 36 6.66 17.50 46.10
N GLU A 37 7.26 18.49 46.77
CA GLU A 37 8.71 18.55 46.98
C GLU A 37 9.23 17.33 47.74
N ALA A 38 8.52 16.90 48.80
CA ALA A 38 8.88 15.70 49.55
C ALA A 38 8.83 14.41 48.69
N GLU A 39 7.94 14.38 47.69
CA GLU A 39 7.82 13.31 46.69
C GLU A 39 8.76 13.50 45.48
N LYS A 40 9.70 14.46 45.54
CA LYS A 40 10.67 14.80 44.48
C LYS A 40 10.06 15.33 43.18
N TRP A 41 8.91 15.98 43.28
CA TRP A 41 8.40 16.82 42.21
C TRP A 41 9.09 18.18 42.25
N ILE A 42 9.28 18.78 41.08
CA ILE A 42 9.91 20.08 40.92
C ILE A 42 9.00 20.96 40.05
N SER A 43 8.84 22.20 40.45
CA SER A 43 8.15 23.23 39.67
C SER A 43 8.95 23.56 38.40
N ILE A 44 8.26 23.61 37.25
CA ILE A 44 8.85 23.94 35.95
C ILE A 44 8.87 25.45 35.79
N ASP A 45 10.07 26.01 35.66
CA ASP A 45 10.30 27.44 35.39
C ASP A 45 9.49 27.92 34.17
N PRO A 46 8.66 28.98 34.30
CA PRO A 46 7.93 29.59 33.19
C PRO A 46 8.75 29.87 31.94
N GLU A 47 10.03 30.25 32.08
CA GLU A 47 10.90 30.52 30.92
C GLU A 47 11.30 29.23 30.17
N GLN A 48 11.31 28.09 30.85
CA GLN A 48 11.58 26.77 30.27
C GLN A 48 10.32 26.13 29.65
N GLN A 49 9.15 26.76 29.81
CA GLN A 49 7.86 26.22 29.38
C GLN A 49 7.63 26.18 27.87
N HIS A 50 8.55 26.60 27.00
CA HIS A 50 8.35 26.49 25.55
C HIS A 50 9.06 25.30 24.90
N THR A 51 10.30 24.96 25.32
CA THR A 51 11.07 23.87 24.68
C THR A 51 10.99 22.56 25.47
N LEU A 52 11.15 22.62 26.80
CA LEU A 52 11.04 21.47 27.70
C LEU A 52 9.59 21.04 27.91
N PHE A 53 8.66 21.98 27.89
CA PHE A 53 7.24 21.69 28.02
C PHE A 53 6.72 20.83 26.86
N LEU A 54 7.03 21.15 25.60
CA LEU A 54 6.59 20.36 24.44
C LEU A 54 7.04 18.89 24.52
N THR A 55 8.21 18.63 25.10
CA THR A 55 8.76 17.31 25.34
C THR A 55 8.15 16.62 26.56
N LEU A 56 7.89 17.38 27.62
CA LEU A 56 7.30 16.90 28.86
C LEU A 56 5.78 16.74 28.78
N LEU A 57 5.10 17.32 27.79
CA LEU A 57 3.64 17.50 27.68
C LEU A 57 2.85 16.18 27.57
N GLY A 58 2.87 15.39 28.64
CA GLY A 58 2.07 14.21 28.89
C GLY A 58 2.40 12.98 28.03
N GLN A 59 3.45 13.04 27.22
CA GLN A 59 3.92 11.90 26.43
C GLN A 59 4.94 11.07 27.21
N LEU A 60 5.86 11.75 27.89
CA LEU A 60 7.03 11.17 28.55
C LEU A 60 7.00 11.29 30.09
N ALA A 61 6.03 12.00 30.66
CA ALA A 61 5.95 12.33 32.09
C ALA A 61 4.51 12.60 32.55
N GLU A 62 4.22 12.36 33.83
CA GLU A 62 3.01 12.91 34.47
C GLU A 62 3.28 14.35 34.88
N ILE A 63 2.40 15.27 34.46
CA ILE A 63 2.46 16.68 34.86
C ILE A 63 1.28 16.96 35.78
N LYS A 64 1.57 17.54 36.94
CA LYS A 64 0.57 18.06 37.86
C LYS A 64 0.52 19.56 37.75
N TYR A 65 -0.69 20.11 37.63
CA TYR A 65 -0.90 21.54 37.64
C TYR A 65 -1.40 21.93 39.02
N VAL A 66 -0.64 22.74 39.75
CA VAL A 66 -0.94 23.16 41.12
C VAL A 66 -1.36 24.61 41.10
N GLN A 67 -2.52 24.92 41.67
CA GLN A 67 -3.01 26.29 41.77
C GLN A 67 -2.41 26.94 43.02
N ASN A 68 -1.76 28.09 42.85
CA ASN A 68 -1.20 28.86 43.95
C ASN A 68 -2.31 29.71 44.59
N ASP A 69 -2.59 29.45 45.87
CA ASP A 69 -3.65 30.14 46.62
C ASP A 69 -3.42 31.65 46.76
N SER A 70 -2.18 32.13 46.61
CA SER A 70 -1.82 33.53 46.85
C SER A 70 -2.09 34.46 45.67
N ASP A 71 -1.96 33.97 44.43
CA ASP A 71 -2.03 34.77 43.21
C ASP A 71 -2.89 34.15 42.09
N ASP A 72 -3.54 33.01 42.35
CA ASP A 72 -4.36 32.27 41.39
C ASP A 72 -3.58 31.75 40.17
N SER A 73 -2.25 31.77 40.23
CA SER A 73 -1.40 31.23 39.17
C SER A 73 -1.42 29.69 39.19
N VAL A 74 -1.15 29.09 38.04
CA VAL A 74 -1.08 27.63 37.90
C VAL A 74 0.35 27.25 37.58
N GLU A 75 1.00 26.55 38.50
CA GLU A 75 2.35 26.04 38.33
C GLU A 75 2.31 24.60 37.80
N ALA A 76 3.20 24.28 36.86
CA ALA A 76 3.37 22.92 36.36
C ALA A 76 4.48 22.22 37.14
N TRP A 77 4.18 21.06 37.69
CA TRP A 77 5.09 20.23 38.48
C TRP A 77 5.33 18.90 37.77
N VAL A 78 6.57 18.44 37.78
CA VAL A 78 6.99 17.16 37.19
C VAL A 78 7.97 16.43 38.11
N GLN A 79 8.05 15.12 38.05
CA GLN A 79 9.08 14.38 38.79
C GLN A 79 10.48 14.74 38.29
N GLN A 80 11.43 14.86 39.22
CA GLN A 80 12.82 15.22 38.91
C GLN A 80 13.47 14.27 37.87
N GLU A 81 13.15 12.99 37.91
CA GLU A 81 13.70 11.99 36.98
C GLU A 81 13.19 12.17 35.55
N ASP A 82 11.90 12.48 35.40
CA ASP A 82 11.27 12.75 34.10
C ASP A 82 11.81 14.04 33.48
N LEU A 83 12.03 15.08 34.31
CA LEU A 83 12.65 16.33 33.87
C LEU A 83 14.08 16.11 33.36
N ALA A 84 14.85 15.29 34.08
CA ALA A 84 16.20 14.91 33.66
C ALA A 84 16.17 14.10 32.34
N TYR A 85 15.21 13.18 32.20
CA TYR A 85 15.03 12.40 30.98
C TYR A 85 14.71 13.31 29.78
N ALA A 86 13.70 14.17 29.87
CA ALA A 86 13.30 15.08 28.79
C ALA A 86 14.42 16.03 28.38
N SER A 87 15.23 16.48 29.34
CA SER A 87 16.43 17.29 29.07
C SER A 87 17.49 16.52 28.28
N SER A 88 17.62 15.21 28.54
CA SER A 88 18.60 14.35 27.85
C SER A 88 18.13 13.86 26.47
N THR A 89 16.82 13.79 26.27
CA THR A 89 16.15 13.24 25.07
C THR A 89 15.05 14.20 24.63
N PRO A 90 15.39 15.36 24.03
CA PRO A 90 14.43 16.40 23.70
C PRO A 90 13.64 16.06 22.42
N VAL A 91 12.76 15.07 22.53
CA VAL A 91 11.92 14.53 21.45
C VAL A 91 10.44 14.58 21.82
N VAL A 92 9.62 15.13 20.93
CA VAL A 92 8.15 15.11 21.02
C VAL A 92 7.62 14.11 20.01
N LEU A 93 6.84 13.12 20.44
CA LEU A 93 6.12 12.26 19.50
C LEU A 93 4.94 13.02 18.90
N ALA A 94 4.79 12.88 17.60
CA ALA A 94 3.80 13.57 16.79
C ALA A 94 3.11 12.56 15.84
N PHE A 95 2.15 13.05 15.07
CA PHE A 95 1.38 12.27 14.12
C PHE A 95 0.82 13.14 13.00
N TYR A 96 0.42 12.51 11.90
CA TYR A 96 -0.40 13.14 10.88
C TYR A 96 -1.89 12.84 11.13
N LEU A 97 -2.76 13.78 10.77
CA LEU A 97 -4.21 13.51 10.80
C LEU A 97 -4.60 12.54 9.68
N PRO A 98 -5.43 11.52 9.96
CA PRO A 98 -6.06 10.73 8.92
C PRO A 98 -6.84 11.61 7.93
N GLU A 99 -6.83 11.24 6.64
CA GLU A 99 -7.48 12.02 5.56
C GLU A 99 -8.96 12.39 5.86
N HIS A 100 -9.71 11.49 6.49
CA HIS A 100 -11.11 11.74 6.84
C HIS A 100 -11.27 12.89 7.84
N LEU A 101 -10.32 13.09 8.76
CA LEU A 101 -10.32 14.22 9.70
C LEU A 101 -9.79 15.50 9.08
N GLN A 102 -8.88 15.40 8.11
CA GLN A 102 -8.40 16.58 7.37
C GLN A 102 -9.55 17.28 6.62
N SER A 103 -10.53 16.51 6.13
CA SER A 103 -11.69 17.07 5.45
C SER A 103 -12.60 17.91 6.37
N MET A 104 -12.67 17.57 7.66
CA MET A 104 -13.49 18.30 8.63
C MET A 104 -12.97 19.72 8.88
N GLU A 105 -11.65 19.96 8.81
CA GLU A 105 -11.06 21.30 8.93
C GLU A 105 -11.62 22.29 7.90
N THR A 106 -11.89 21.81 6.67
CA THR A 106 -12.32 22.69 5.57
C THR A 106 -13.81 23.09 5.64
N SER A 107 -14.58 22.50 6.56
CA SER A 107 -16.04 22.60 6.58
C SER A 107 -16.61 23.54 7.64
N SER A 108 -15.77 24.13 8.51
CA SER A 108 -16.20 25.17 9.46
C SER A 108 -15.95 26.56 8.87
N PRO A 109 -17.00 27.31 8.46
CA PRO A 109 -16.85 28.70 8.05
C PRO A 109 -16.64 29.58 9.29
N ILE A 110 -15.42 30.05 9.51
CA ILE A 110 -15.14 31.11 10.49
C ILE A 110 -15.09 32.46 9.76
N PRO A 111 -15.70 33.53 10.31
CA PRO A 111 -15.65 34.85 9.71
C PRO A 111 -14.22 35.40 9.71
N THR A 112 -13.69 35.66 8.52
CA THR A 112 -12.38 36.29 8.29
C THR A 112 -12.47 37.77 8.66
N GLN A 113 -12.18 38.13 9.91
CA GLN A 113 -11.85 39.50 10.32
C GLN A 113 -10.74 39.46 11.37
N GLN A 114 -9.49 39.39 10.91
CA GLN A 114 -8.24 39.92 11.51
C GLN A 114 -7.05 39.13 10.97
N GLU A 115 -6.56 39.50 9.78
CA GLU A 115 -5.23 39.12 9.28
C GLU A 115 -4.33 40.35 9.41
N GLU A 116 -3.53 40.44 10.48
CA GLU A 116 -2.33 41.31 10.47
C GLU A 116 -1.23 40.93 11.50
N SER A 117 -1.30 39.77 12.16
CA SER A 117 -0.20 39.22 12.95
C SER A 117 0.12 37.80 12.48
N GLY A 118 1.34 37.56 12.03
CA GLY A 118 1.83 36.31 11.42
C GLY A 118 1.93 35.10 12.35
N GLU A 119 1.02 34.94 13.30
CA GLU A 119 0.85 33.75 14.11
C GLU A 119 -0.40 33.02 13.64
N LEU A 120 -0.22 31.82 13.07
CA LEU A 120 -1.33 30.93 12.74
C LEU A 120 -2.14 30.67 14.02
N PRO A 121 -3.44 31.00 14.09
CA PRO A 121 -4.25 30.67 15.25
C PRO A 121 -4.34 29.15 15.37
N SER A 122 -3.72 28.61 16.42
CA SER A 122 -3.78 27.20 16.77
C SER A 122 -5.18 26.89 17.31
N MET A 123 -6.09 26.46 16.45
CA MET A 123 -7.38 25.98 16.91
C MET A 123 -7.24 24.60 17.55
N PRO A 124 -7.61 24.42 18.82
CA PRO A 124 -7.60 23.12 19.46
C PRO A 124 -8.76 22.27 18.94
N LEU A 125 -8.44 21.11 18.36
CA LEU A 125 -9.47 20.13 18.02
C LEU A 125 -9.85 19.33 19.29
N LEU A 126 -11.04 19.61 19.82
CA LEU A 126 -11.67 18.81 20.88
C LEU A 126 -12.34 17.57 20.26
N VAL A 127 -11.59 16.50 20.05
CA VAL A 127 -12.14 15.23 19.53
C VAL A 127 -12.60 14.35 20.69
N GLY A 128 -13.91 14.13 20.80
CA GLY A 128 -14.51 13.27 21.82
C GLY A 128 -14.48 11.77 21.47
N ASP A 129 -14.02 10.95 22.42
CA ASP A 129 -14.29 9.51 22.63
C ASP A 129 -13.95 8.45 21.54
N THR A 130 -13.26 8.78 20.45
CA THR A 130 -12.67 7.77 19.54
C THR A 130 -11.25 8.15 19.12
N LEU A 131 -10.26 7.79 19.93
CA LEU A 131 -8.83 7.88 19.66
C LEU A 131 -8.27 6.52 19.17
N ALA A 132 -9.14 5.61 18.76
CA ALA A 132 -8.71 4.41 18.07
C ALA A 132 -8.00 4.83 16.78
N SER A 133 -6.70 4.50 16.69
CA SER A 133 -5.88 4.47 15.48
C SER A 133 -5.34 5.78 14.88
N VAL A 134 -5.05 6.81 15.67
CA VAL A 134 -4.12 7.84 15.19
C VAL A 134 -2.71 7.24 15.19
N GLN A 135 -1.92 7.51 14.16
CA GLN A 135 -0.54 7.00 13.98
C GLN A 135 0.43 7.68 14.98
N PHE A 136 0.12 7.65 16.27
CA PHE A 136 0.89 8.29 17.33
C PHE A 136 2.34 7.76 17.35
N GLY A 137 3.31 8.67 17.30
CA GLY A 137 4.73 8.33 17.19
C GLY A 137 5.20 7.96 15.78
N GLU A 138 4.37 8.12 14.74
CA GLU A 138 4.81 7.99 13.35
C GLU A 138 5.78 9.10 12.92
N VAL A 139 5.67 10.26 13.56
CA VAL A 139 6.60 11.38 13.42
C VAL A 139 7.10 11.72 14.81
N ALA A 140 8.30 12.26 14.91
CA ALA A 140 8.77 12.94 16.10
C ALA A 140 9.38 14.29 15.74
N LEU A 141 9.16 15.28 16.58
CA LEU A 141 9.85 16.56 16.52
C LEU A 141 11.06 16.45 17.45
N VAL A 142 12.26 16.57 16.89
CA VAL A 142 13.51 16.52 17.63
C VAL A 142 14.07 17.93 17.74
N ALA A 143 14.41 18.37 18.96
CA ALA A 143 15.00 19.69 19.16
C ALA A 143 16.40 19.74 18.55
N ASP A 144 16.61 20.67 17.62
CA ASP A 144 17.89 20.92 16.99
C ASP A 144 18.49 22.21 17.52
N SER A 145 19.38 22.06 18.51
CA SER A 145 20.10 23.17 19.13
C SER A 145 20.93 23.98 18.12
N THR A 146 21.36 23.37 17.01
CA THR A 146 22.19 24.04 16.00
C THR A 146 21.38 24.93 15.06
N ALA A 147 20.13 24.53 14.77
CA ALA A 147 19.22 25.25 13.88
C ALA A 147 18.27 26.19 14.63
N GLY A 148 18.29 26.19 15.98
CA GLY A 148 17.41 27.02 16.79
C GLY A 148 15.93 26.66 16.64
N GLY A 149 15.60 25.38 16.44
CA GLY A 149 14.23 24.95 16.18
C GLY A 149 14.02 23.45 16.30
N TRP A 150 12.85 22.97 15.87
CA TRP A 150 12.51 21.55 15.87
C TRP A 150 12.57 20.99 14.46
N ARG A 151 13.04 19.75 14.32
CA ARG A 151 13.07 19.04 13.04
C ARG A 151 12.20 17.78 13.10
N PRO A 152 11.36 17.52 12.08
CA PRO A 152 10.60 16.30 12.01
C PRO A 152 11.49 15.12 11.62
N TYR A 153 11.32 14.00 12.32
CA TYR A 153 11.89 12.69 12.04
C TYR A 153 10.74 11.69 11.88
N ARG A 154 10.91 10.71 11.00
CA ARG A 154 9.84 9.75 10.67
C ARG A 154 10.16 8.36 11.16
N LEU A 155 9.12 7.61 11.51
CA LEU A 155 9.24 6.26 12.03
C LEU A 155 10.01 5.32 11.10
N GLN A 156 9.93 5.53 9.78
CA GLN A 156 10.68 4.72 8.81
C GLN A 156 12.20 4.84 8.98
N GLN A 157 12.69 5.95 9.55
CA GLN A 157 14.12 6.17 9.82
C GLN A 157 14.62 5.37 11.03
N LEU A 158 13.73 4.75 11.81
CA LEU A 158 14.07 3.97 13.00
C LEU A 158 14.15 2.45 12.75
N GLY A 159 13.86 2.00 11.53
CA GLY A 159 13.86 0.57 11.18
C GLY A 159 12.81 -0.26 11.92
N GLU A 160 13.07 -1.57 12.01
CA GLU A 160 12.12 -2.55 12.57
C GLU A 160 11.86 -2.34 14.08
N GLU A 161 12.87 -1.89 14.83
CA GLU A 161 12.77 -1.69 16.28
C GLU A 161 11.78 -0.56 16.62
N GLY A 162 11.91 0.60 15.97
CA GLY A 162 10.99 1.72 16.15
C GLY A 162 9.55 1.34 15.78
N LEU A 163 9.38 0.62 14.66
CA LEU A 163 8.07 0.14 14.22
C LEU A 163 7.44 -0.81 15.23
N ALA A 164 8.20 -1.75 15.80
CA ALA A 164 7.70 -2.70 16.78
C ALA A 164 7.22 -2.00 18.07
N ILE A 165 7.99 -1.01 18.56
CA ILE A 165 7.63 -0.22 19.73
C ILE A 165 6.34 0.56 19.47
N GLN A 166 6.23 1.24 18.33
CA GLN A 166 5.05 2.03 17.96
C GLN A 166 3.80 1.15 17.86
N GLN A 167 3.89 -0.03 17.24
CA GLN A 167 2.76 -0.98 17.20
C GLN A 167 2.34 -1.44 18.60
N GLN A 168 3.31 -1.70 19.48
CA GLN A 168 3.02 -2.09 20.86
C GLN A 168 2.32 -0.96 21.63
N MET A 169 2.74 0.30 21.43
CA MET A 169 2.06 1.47 22.01
C MET A 169 0.60 1.55 21.55
N LEU A 170 0.35 1.41 20.25
CA LEU A 170 -1.02 1.45 19.69
C LEU A 170 -1.92 0.35 20.28
N ARG A 171 -1.38 -0.84 20.55
CA ARG A 171 -2.12 -1.93 21.22
C ARG A 171 -2.50 -1.55 22.66
N GLU A 172 -1.58 -0.97 23.43
CA GLU A 172 -1.86 -0.53 24.80
C GLU A 172 -2.88 0.61 24.85
N ILE A 173 -2.77 1.59 23.93
CA ILE A 173 -3.76 2.67 23.80
C ILE A 173 -5.15 2.10 23.50
N THR A 174 -5.25 1.21 22.50
CA THR A 174 -6.51 0.57 22.12
C THR A 174 -7.12 -0.18 23.29
N GLN A 175 -6.31 -0.89 24.08
CA GLN A 175 -6.79 -1.63 25.23
C GLN A 175 -7.26 -0.70 26.38
N LEU A 176 -6.55 0.41 26.63
CA LEU A 176 -6.99 1.43 27.58
C LEU A 176 -8.36 2.02 27.21
N GLU A 177 -8.63 2.21 25.91
CA GLU A 177 -9.95 2.65 25.43
C GLU A 177 -11.05 1.61 25.68
N VAL A 178 -10.78 0.33 25.40
CA VAL A 178 -11.71 -0.77 25.68
C VAL A 178 -12.01 -0.84 27.19
N ASP A 179 -10.98 -0.72 28.02
CA ASP A 179 -11.10 -0.72 29.49
C ASP A 179 -11.88 0.52 29.99
N ALA A 180 -11.77 1.65 29.30
CA ALA A 180 -12.55 2.86 29.59
C ALA A 180 -14.04 2.68 29.26
N ARG A 181 -14.36 2.10 28.09
CA ARG A 181 -15.74 1.87 27.63
C ARG A 181 -16.47 0.83 28.48
N THR A 182 -15.82 -0.29 28.80
CA THR A 182 -16.39 -1.37 29.62
C THR A 182 -16.73 -0.89 31.04
N SER A 183 -15.93 0.00 31.62
CA SER A 183 -16.17 0.62 32.93
C SER A 183 -17.38 1.54 32.97
N ARG A 184 -17.69 2.26 31.86
CA ARG A 184 -18.90 3.10 31.76
C ARG A 184 -20.19 2.26 31.78
N SER A 185 -20.16 1.06 31.19
CA SER A 185 -21.31 0.12 31.14
C SER A 185 -21.63 -0.52 32.51
N HIS A 186 -20.61 -0.73 33.36
CA HIS A 186 -20.75 -1.43 34.64
C HIS A 186 -21.21 -0.59 35.85
N LYS A 187 -21.67 0.66 35.64
CA LYS A 187 -22.14 1.56 36.72
C LYS A 187 -23.29 0.98 37.59
N ARG A 188 -23.90 -0.16 37.23
CA ARG A 188 -24.98 -0.83 37.99
C ARG A 188 -24.56 -2.03 38.87
N PHE A 189 -23.31 -2.51 38.86
CA PHE A 189 -22.94 -3.74 39.61
C PHE A 189 -21.61 -3.64 40.39
N LYS A 190 -21.64 -3.99 41.68
CA LYS A 190 -20.53 -4.07 42.69
C LYS A 190 -19.42 -2.99 42.61
N LYS A 191 -19.64 -1.90 43.35
CA LYS A 191 -19.01 -0.57 43.21
C LYS A 191 -17.58 -0.38 43.80
N ARG A 192 -17.05 -1.28 44.63
CA ARG A 192 -15.75 -1.06 45.34
C ARG A 192 -14.60 -1.97 44.88
N LEU A 193 -14.76 -3.29 44.95
CA LEU A 193 -13.68 -4.22 44.55
C LEU A 193 -13.33 -4.14 43.06
N LEU A 194 -14.35 -3.97 42.20
CA LEU A 194 -14.14 -3.82 40.76
C LEU A 194 -13.43 -2.50 40.42
N LYS A 195 -13.67 -1.45 41.22
CA LYS A 195 -13.06 -0.12 41.02
C LYS A 195 -11.57 -0.13 41.34
N SER A 196 -11.15 -0.78 42.42
CA SER A 196 -9.72 -0.89 42.79
C SER A 196 -8.94 -1.76 41.80
N TYR A 197 -9.52 -2.90 41.39
CA TYR A 197 -8.90 -3.76 40.37
C TYR A 197 -8.77 -3.05 39.01
N GLN A 198 -9.83 -2.39 38.54
CA GLN A 198 -9.79 -1.61 37.30
C GLN A 198 -8.81 -0.43 37.36
N LEU A 199 -8.61 0.16 38.54
CA LEU A 199 -7.63 1.23 38.73
C LEU A 199 -6.20 0.68 38.61
N ALA A 200 -5.90 -0.43 39.28
CA ALA A 200 -4.59 -1.07 39.25
C ALA A 200 -4.20 -1.53 37.84
N VAL A 201 -5.11 -2.19 37.12
CA VAL A 201 -4.87 -2.64 35.73
C VAL A 201 -4.62 -1.46 34.79
N ARG A 202 -5.36 -0.36 34.96
CA ARG A 202 -5.12 0.86 34.17
C ARG A 202 -3.76 1.46 34.49
N GLN A 203 -3.39 1.55 35.76
CA GLN A 203 -2.11 2.10 36.19
C GLN A 203 -0.93 1.31 35.60
N GLU A 204 -1.00 -0.03 35.62
CA GLU A 204 0.01 -0.89 35.00
C GLU A 204 0.16 -0.64 33.49
N ARG A 205 -0.97 -0.51 32.78
CA ARG A 205 -0.97 -0.20 31.34
C ARG A 205 -0.44 1.20 31.04
N TYR A 206 -0.77 2.19 31.86
CA TYR A 206 -0.23 3.55 31.72
C TYR A 206 1.28 3.56 31.89
N LEU A 207 1.80 2.86 32.92
CA LEU A 207 3.24 2.73 33.13
C LEU A 207 3.93 2.06 31.93
N LYS A 208 3.33 1.00 31.39
CA LYS A 208 3.86 0.31 30.21
C LYS A 208 3.84 1.19 28.96
N LEU A 209 2.75 1.94 28.74
CA LEU A 209 2.65 2.87 27.61
C LEU A 209 3.73 3.95 27.71
N HIS A 210 3.91 4.52 28.90
CA HIS A 210 4.93 5.51 29.19
C HIS A 210 6.35 5.00 28.91
N GLN A 211 6.70 3.79 29.35
CA GLN A 211 7.99 3.15 29.03
C GLN A 211 8.21 2.95 27.53
N LEU A 212 7.16 2.63 26.77
CA LEU A 212 7.26 2.48 25.32
C LEU A 212 7.44 3.85 24.64
N THR A 213 6.75 4.89 25.11
CA THR A 213 6.95 6.27 24.61
C THR A 213 8.39 6.71 24.81
N GLN A 214 8.95 6.49 26.01
CA GLN A 214 10.35 6.81 26.31
C GLN A 214 11.28 6.08 25.35
N LYS A 215 11.16 4.75 25.22
CA LYS A 215 11.99 3.98 24.28
C LYS A 215 11.91 4.47 22.84
N LEU A 216 10.72 4.83 22.36
CA LEU A 216 10.56 5.36 21.00
C LEU A 216 11.23 6.73 20.85
N ALA A 217 11.09 7.61 21.83
CA ALA A 217 11.76 8.90 21.87
C ALA A 217 13.29 8.75 21.88
N GLU A 218 13.84 7.80 22.66
CA GLU A 218 15.27 7.51 22.65
C GLU A 218 15.77 7.07 21.27
N LEU A 219 14.99 6.26 20.54
CA LEU A 219 15.38 5.82 19.18
C LEU A 219 15.43 6.99 18.20
N TYR A 220 14.44 7.90 18.25
CA TYR A 220 14.47 9.13 17.48
C TYR A 220 15.68 10.00 17.84
N TRP A 221 15.99 10.12 19.13
CA TRP A 221 17.15 10.89 19.58
C TRP A 221 18.48 10.27 19.15
N LYS A 222 18.64 8.95 19.30
CA LYS A 222 19.82 8.22 18.81
C LYS A 222 19.98 8.35 17.29
N SER A 223 18.86 8.31 16.55
CA SER A 223 18.85 8.53 15.11
C SER A 223 19.33 9.94 14.77
N TYR A 224 18.83 10.98 15.46
CA TYR A 224 19.31 12.36 15.35
C TYR A 224 20.80 12.48 15.66
N GLN A 225 21.28 11.86 16.74
CA GLN A 225 22.71 11.85 17.12
C GLN A 225 23.60 11.12 16.09
N GLY A 226 23.05 10.16 15.35
CA GLY A 226 23.73 9.41 14.28
C GLY A 226 23.60 10.00 12.87
N LEU A 227 22.81 11.07 12.69
CA LEU A 227 22.46 11.66 11.38
C LEU A 227 22.69 13.18 11.37
N ALA A 228 23.96 13.59 11.39
CA ALA A 228 24.35 14.63 10.44
C ALA A 228 24.52 13.93 9.07
N PRO A 229 23.65 14.15 8.07
CA PRO A 229 23.98 13.75 6.72
C PRO A 229 25.17 14.60 6.28
N ARG A 230 26.23 13.96 5.76
CA ARG A 230 27.06 14.59 4.73
C ARG A 230 26.11 15.22 3.71
N PRO A 231 26.36 16.44 3.21
CA PRO A 231 25.49 17.07 2.23
C PRO A 231 25.33 16.10 1.05
N SER A 232 24.16 15.48 0.98
CA SER A 232 23.72 14.77 -0.19
C SER A 232 23.68 15.81 -1.29
N THR A 233 24.47 15.62 -2.33
CA THR A 233 24.26 16.22 -3.65
C THR A 233 22.95 15.70 -4.23
N ALA A 234 21.84 15.92 -3.53
CA ALA A 234 20.52 15.80 -4.07
C ALA A 234 20.39 16.91 -5.11
N LEU A 235 20.40 16.51 -6.37
CA LEU A 235 19.90 17.33 -7.47
C LEU A 235 18.55 17.91 -7.05
N PRO A 236 18.24 19.15 -7.49
CA PRO A 236 16.97 19.79 -7.17
C PRO A 236 15.83 18.85 -7.52
N ILE A 237 14.89 18.69 -6.58
CA ILE A 237 13.60 18.05 -6.83
C ILE A 237 13.04 18.72 -8.10
N ARG A 238 13.10 18.01 -9.22
CA ARG A 238 12.43 18.42 -10.45
C ARG A 238 10.95 18.31 -10.13
N THR A 239 10.30 19.45 -9.86
CA THR A 239 8.86 19.55 -10.04
C THR A 239 8.55 19.13 -11.46
N LEU A 240 7.77 18.05 -11.59
CA LEU A 240 7.34 17.51 -12.87
C LEU A 240 6.72 18.64 -13.71
N PRO A 241 7.00 18.73 -15.02
CA PRO A 241 6.15 19.51 -15.91
C PRO A 241 4.72 18.96 -15.81
N GLU A 242 3.71 19.83 -15.71
CA GLU A 242 2.30 19.42 -15.75
C GLU A 242 2.08 18.56 -17.01
N THR A 243 1.79 17.27 -16.81
CA THR A 243 1.32 16.42 -17.91
C THR A 243 0.02 17.06 -18.40
N PRO A 244 -0.09 17.46 -19.68
CA PRO A 244 -1.30 18.07 -20.17
C PRO A 244 -2.44 17.07 -19.98
N TYR A 245 -3.45 17.44 -19.18
CA TYR A 245 -4.72 16.74 -19.11
C TYR A 245 -5.35 16.77 -20.51
N VAL A 246 -5.08 15.76 -21.33
CA VAL A 246 -5.65 15.64 -22.69
C VAL A 246 -7.18 15.45 -22.62
N VAL A 247 -7.69 15.03 -21.45
CA VAL A 247 -9.12 15.00 -21.13
C VAL A 247 -9.30 15.65 -19.75
N GLY A 248 -10.21 16.61 -19.64
CA GLY A 248 -10.35 17.48 -18.47
C GLY A 248 -10.51 16.74 -17.14
N LYS A 249 -10.18 17.43 -16.03
CA LYS A 249 -10.32 16.97 -14.64
C LYS A 249 -11.60 16.14 -14.43
N GLY A 250 -11.50 14.82 -14.40
CA GLY A 250 -12.65 13.97 -14.06
C GLY A 250 -12.66 12.54 -14.59
N THR A 251 -11.92 12.19 -15.64
CA THR A 251 -12.05 10.85 -16.25
C THR A 251 -10.82 9.99 -16.06
N ILE A 252 -10.83 9.24 -14.97
CA ILE A 252 -9.86 8.18 -14.68
C ILE A 252 -10.30 6.95 -15.49
N ILE A 253 -9.53 6.57 -16.51
CA ILE A 253 -9.58 5.17 -16.98
C ILE A 253 -9.13 4.33 -15.79
N PRO A 254 -9.94 3.41 -15.25
CA PRO A 254 -9.47 2.53 -14.20
C PRO A 254 -8.40 1.61 -14.82
N ALA A 255 -7.14 2.03 -14.65
CA ALA A 255 -5.95 1.34 -15.11
C ALA A 255 -5.79 -0.14 -14.69
N PRO A 256 -6.51 -0.72 -13.70
CA PRO A 256 -6.55 -2.18 -13.53
C PRO A 256 -7.18 -2.95 -14.69
N GLN A 257 -8.09 -2.36 -15.48
CA GLN A 257 -8.82 -3.13 -16.51
C GLN A 257 -7.94 -3.70 -17.62
N PRO A 258 -6.99 -2.94 -18.19
CA PRO A 258 -6.15 -3.52 -19.23
C PRO A 258 -5.14 -4.52 -18.67
N VAL A 259 -4.69 -4.38 -17.42
CA VAL A 259 -3.87 -5.40 -16.75
C VAL A 259 -4.67 -6.71 -16.62
N GLN A 260 -5.92 -6.62 -16.16
CA GLN A 260 -6.81 -7.78 -16.08
C GLN A 260 -7.04 -8.42 -17.46
N ALA A 261 -7.24 -7.60 -18.51
CA ALA A 261 -7.41 -8.10 -19.87
C ALA A 261 -6.21 -8.91 -20.34
N VAL A 262 -4.98 -8.45 -20.08
CA VAL A 262 -3.75 -9.19 -20.41
C VAL A 262 -3.65 -10.49 -19.62
N LEU A 263 -3.89 -10.46 -18.31
CA LEU A 263 -3.84 -11.66 -17.47
C LEU A 263 -4.89 -12.70 -17.87
N ALA A 264 -6.10 -12.25 -18.24
CA ALA A 264 -7.15 -13.09 -18.78
C ALA A 264 -6.75 -13.66 -20.15
N ALA A 265 -6.15 -12.85 -21.02
CA ALA A 265 -5.67 -13.29 -22.33
C ALA A 265 -4.62 -14.43 -22.21
N TYR A 266 -3.69 -14.31 -21.26
CA TYR A 266 -2.66 -15.32 -20.99
C TYR A 266 -3.27 -16.60 -20.39
N SER A 267 -4.18 -16.46 -19.43
CA SER A 267 -4.91 -17.58 -18.83
C SER A 267 -5.73 -18.35 -19.86
N ASN A 268 -6.39 -17.63 -20.77
CA ASN A 268 -7.18 -18.20 -21.86
C ASN A 268 -6.31 -18.88 -22.90
N ALA A 269 -5.18 -18.30 -23.26
CA ALA A 269 -4.21 -18.90 -24.17
C ALA A 269 -3.72 -20.27 -23.66
N GLN A 270 -3.37 -20.35 -22.39
CA GLN A 270 -2.96 -21.60 -21.74
C GLN A 270 -4.05 -22.67 -21.75
N ALA A 271 -5.32 -22.25 -21.70
CA ALA A 271 -6.48 -23.14 -21.72
C ALA A 271 -6.90 -23.58 -23.13
N GLY A 272 -6.14 -23.23 -24.18
CA GLY A 272 -6.43 -23.60 -25.56
C GLY A 272 -6.72 -22.44 -26.50
N ALA A 273 -6.65 -21.20 -26.00
CA ALA A 273 -6.83 -19.96 -26.76
C ALA A 273 -8.20 -19.80 -27.44
N GLU A 274 -9.27 -20.38 -26.90
CA GLU A 274 -10.62 -20.30 -27.46
C GLU A 274 -11.16 -18.87 -27.57
N GLY A 275 -10.69 -17.96 -26.70
CA GLY A 275 -11.07 -16.53 -26.70
C GLY A 275 -10.25 -15.67 -27.67
N TRP A 276 -9.23 -16.23 -28.31
CA TRP A 276 -8.38 -15.53 -29.26
C TRP A 276 -8.93 -15.67 -30.69
N ASN A 277 -8.93 -14.58 -31.43
CA ASN A 277 -9.38 -14.54 -32.83
C ASN A 277 -8.38 -13.78 -33.70
N THR A 278 -8.46 -13.93 -35.01
CA THR A 278 -7.68 -13.07 -35.93
C THR A 278 -8.52 -11.85 -36.28
N VAL A 279 -8.11 -10.66 -35.83
CA VAL A 279 -8.77 -9.38 -36.13
C VAL A 279 -7.78 -8.50 -36.86
N LYS A 280 -8.14 -7.97 -38.03
CA LYS A 280 -7.23 -7.15 -38.87
C LYS A 280 -5.85 -7.81 -39.07
N SER A 281 -5.84 -9.12 -39.31
CA SER A 281 -4.63 -9.91 -39.55
C SER A 281 -3.66 -10.01 -38.35
N VAL A 282 -4.12 -9.81 -37.12
CA VAL A 282 -3.35 -10.07 -35.90
C VAL A 282 -4.13 -10.97 -34.93
N PRO A 283 -3.48 -11.86 -34.16
CA PRO A 283 -4.11 -12.52 -33.03
C PRO A 283 -4.58 -11.47 -32.01
N THR A 284 -5.84 -11.56 -31.61
CA THR A 284 -6.48 -10.59 -30.72
C THR A 284 -7.39 -11.31 -29.74
N PHE A 285 -7.21 -11.00 -28.46
CA PHE A 285 -8.13 -11.34 -27.38
C PHE A 285 -8.96 -10.10 -27.02
N VAL A 286 -10.27 -10.27 -26.84
CA VAL A 286 -11.19 -9.17 -26.55
C VAL A 286 -11.77 -9.35 -25.15
N TYR A 287 -11.61 -8.34 -24.31
CA TYR A 287 -12.06 -8.32 -22.93
C TYR A 287 -13.08 -7.19 -22.74
N ASN A 288 -14.35 -7.55 -22.60
CA ASN A 288 -15.46 -6.60 -22.49
C ASN A 288 -15.88 -6.37 -21.04
N LYS A 289 -16.08 -5.11 -20.66
CA LYS A 289 -16.62 -4.67 -19.37
C LYS A 289 -17.66 -3.56 -19.57
N GLU A 290 -18.43 -3.29 -18.51
CA GLU A 290 -19.56 -2.34 -18.55
C GLU A 290 -19.16 -0.93 -19.04
N ASN A 291 -17.94 -0.50 -18.76
CA ASN A 291 -17.43 0.83 -19.10
C ASN A 291 -16.53 0.85 -20.36
N GLY A 292 -16.23 -0.29 -20.97
CA GLY A 292 -15.34 -0.32 -22.14
C GLY A 292 -14.85 -1.71 -22.54
N THR A 293 -14.13 -1.74 -23.65
CA THR A 293 -13.53 -2.95 -24.23
C THR A 293 -12.01 -2.78 -24.28
N THR A 294 -11.29 -3.81 -23.85
CA THR A 294 -9.84 -3.90 -24.04
C THR A 294 -9.52 -5.00 -25.02
N HIS A 295 -8.73 -4.67 -26.04
CA HIS A 295 -8.15 -5.62 -26.98
C HIS A 295 -6.69 -5.86 -26.60
N VAL A 296 -6.32 -7.12 -26.46
CA VAL A 296 -4.94 -7.57 -26.31
C VAL A 296 -4.51 -8.15 -27.65
N GLU A 297 -3.62 -7.45 -28.34
CA GLU A 297 -3.20 -7.76 -29.71
C GLU A 297 -1.75 -8.24 -29.70
N PHE A 298 -1.46 -9.30 -30.45
CA PHE A 298 -0.10 -9.82 -30.60
C PHE A 298 0.46 -9.39 -31.96
N ARG A 299 1.39 -8.43 -31.97
CA ARG A 299 1.98 -7.90 -33.21
C ARG A 299 3.42 -7.39 -33.01
N PRO A 300 4.32 -7.58 -33.99
CA PRO A 300 5.73 -7.21 -33.87
C PRO A 300 5.99 -5.71 -34.11
N SER A 301 5.10 -5.04 -34.85
CA SER A 301 5.28 -3.67 -35.33
C SER A 301 4.01 -2.83 -35.13
N ASP A 302 4.06 -1.58 -35.59
CA ASP A 302 2.98 -0.62 -35.43
C ASP A 302 1.68 -1.04 -36.13
N PRO A 303 0.51 -0.60 -35.63
CA PRO A 303 -0.83 -0.97 -36.10
C PRO A 303 -1.06 -0.80 -37.61
N SER A 304 -0.32 0.08 -38.27
CA SER A 304 -0.45 0.35 -39.71
C SER A 304 0.27 -0.67 -40.60
N THR A 305 1.09 -1.56 -40.03
CA THR A 305 1.90 -2.52 -40.79
C THR A 305 1.05 -3.71 -41.22
N GLN A 306 0.99 -4.00 -42.52
CA GLN A 306 0.41 -5.26 -43.00
C GLN A 306 1.36 -6.42 -42.70
N LEU A 307 0.81 -7.50 -42.12
CA LEU A 307 1.54 -8.71 -41.79
C LEU A 307 1.27 -9.79 -42.84
N ASP A 308 2.31 -10.55 -43.19
CA ASP A 308 2.19 -11.72 -44.06
C ASP A 308 1.68 -12.95 -43.28
N ASN A 309 1.20 -13.96 -44.01
CA ASN A 309 0.63 -15.16 -43.41
C ASN A 309 1.65 -15.94 -42.55
N ALA A 310 2.92 -15.92 -42.92
CA ALA A 310 3.99 -16.57 -42.16
C ALA A 310 4.20 -15.91 -40.79
N THR A 311 4.21 -14.58 -40.74
CA THR A 311 4.29 -13.83 -39.48
C THR A 311 3.05 -14.09 -38.62
N ILE A 312 1.85 -14.10 -39.22
CA ILE A 312 0.60 -14.40 -38.49
C ILE A 312 0.65 -15.79 -37.85
N GLN A 313 1.12 -16.81 -38.57
CA GLN A 313 1.29 -18.15 -38.01
C GLN A 313 2.32 -18.20 -36.88
N SER A 314 3.42 -17.47 -37.02
CA SER A 314 4.43 -17.32 -35.96
C SER A 314 3.85 -16.65 -34.71
N LEU A 315 3.04 -15.60 -34.87
CA LEU A 315 2.36 -14.93 -33.76
C LEU A 315 1.36 -15.87 -33.06
N TRP A 316 0.60 -16.66 -33.82
CA TRP A 316 -0.27 -17.69 -33.24
C TRP A 316 0.51 -18.77 -32.47
N SER A 317 1.70 -19.15 -32.94
CA SER A 317 2.58 -20.05 -32.21
C SER A 317 3.00 -19.44 -30.86
N GLN A 318 3.35 -18.15 -30.85
CA GLN A 318 3.69 -17.43 -29.62
C GLN A 318 2.48 -17.30 -28.68
N VAL A 319 1.28 -17.01 -29.19
CA VAL A 319 0.05 -16.95 -28.38
C VAL A 319 -0.20 -18.28 -27.66
N ARG A 320 -0.04 -19.41 -28.34
CA ARG A 320 -0.21 -20.74 -27.72
C ARG A 320 0.81 -21.08 -26.64
N GLN A 321 1.90 -20.32 -26.55
CA GLN A 321 2.91 -20.47 -25.50
C GLN A 321 2.66 -19.54 -24.31
N LEU A 322 1.68 -18.64 -24.38
CA LEU A 322 1.33 -17.77 -23.26
C LEU A 322 0.70 -18.58 -22.12
N SER A 323 1.06 -18.22 -20.90
CA SER A 323 0.74 -18.97 -19.70
C SER A 323 0.59 -18.10 -18.47
N ASP A 324 0.20 -18.70 -17.35
CA ASP A 324 0.22 -18.06 -16.05
C ASP A 324 1.62 -17.57 -15.63
N ILE A 325 2.72 -18.12 -16.18
CA ILE A 325 4.07 -17.60 -15.95
C ILE A 325 4.27 -16.25 -16.61
N ASP A 326 3.76 -16.05 -17.83
CA ASP A 326 3.77 -14.73 -18.47
C ASP A 326 2.99 -13.73 -17.59
N GLY A 327 1.89 -14.16 -16.96
CA GLY A 327 1.19 -13.32 -15.98
C GLY A 327 2.07 -12.93 -14.78
N ASP A 328 2.86 -13.87 -14.24
CA ASP A 328 3.76 -13.61 -13.12
C ASP A 328 4.89 -12.65 -13.52
N VAL A 329 5.51 -12.85 -14.68
CA VAL A 329 6.57 -12.00 -15.19
C VAL A 329 6.06 -10.57 -15.40
N LEU A 330 4.85 -10.40 -15.94
CA LEU A 330 4.24 -9.08 -16.10
C LEU A 330 4.04 -8.40 -14.75
N ILE A 331 3.48 -9.13 -13.78
CA ILE A 331 3.25 -8.59 -12.44
C ILE A 331 4.57 -8.19 -11.76
N ALA A 332 5.63 -9.00 -11.89
CA ALA A 332 6.95 -8.67 -11.36
C ALA A 332 7.53 -7.40 -12.03
N MET A 333 7.36 -7.24 -13.34
CA MET A 333 7.78 -6.04 -14.06
C MET A 333 6.96 -4.80 -13.65
N LEU A 334 5.66 -4.94 -13.40
CA LEU A 334 4.85 -3.84 -12.87
C LEU A 334 5.28 -3.47 -11.44
N ALA A 335 5.49 -4.46 -10.57
CA ALA A 335 5.96 -4.22 -9.21
C ALA A 335 7.33 -3.50 -9.19
N GLN A 336 8.25 -3.93 -10.05
CA GLN A 336 9.55 -3.27 -10.20
C GLN A 336 9.42 -1.83 -10.71
N ALA A 337 8.56 -1.56 -11.68
CA ALA A 337 8.34 -0.22 -12.19
C ALA A 337 7.72 0.73 -11.13
N ILE A 338 6.97 0.19 -10.17
CA ILE A 338 6.45 0.96 -9.02
C ILE A 338 7.55 1.21 -7.98
N ALA A 339 8.39 0.21 -7.71
CA ALA A 339 9.30 0.24 -6.57
C ALA A 339 10.66 0.89 -6.87
N ALA A 340 11.15 0.75 -8.10
CA ALA A 340 12.50 1.18 -8.47
C ALA A 340 12.53 2.65 -8.94
N PRO A 341 13.66 3.35 -8.72
CA PRO A 341 13.86 4.67 -9.30
C PRO A 341 13.92 4.56 -10.84
N HIS A 342 13.30 5.52 -11.51
CA HIS A 342 13.39 5.68 -12.95
C HIS A 342 14.73 6.35 -13.32
N ASP A 343 15.33 5.93 -14.43
CA ASP A 343 16.53 6.57 -14.96
C ASP A 343 16.23 7.90 -15.67
N GLU A 344 17.26 8.58 -16.20
CA GLU A 344 17.14 9.88 -16.86
C GLU A 344 16.20 9.88 -18.08
N LYS A 345 15.90 8.72 -18.65
CA LYS A 345 15.00 8.51 -19.79
C LYS A 345 13.72 7.79 -19.38
N ASP A 346 13.36 7.84 -18.10
CA ASP A 346 12.15 7.25 -17.53
C ASP A 346 12.07 5.71 -17.68
N GLY A 347 13.22 5.04 -17.79
CA GLY A 347 13.34 3.59 -17.88
C GLY A 347 13.60 2.93 -16.54
N VAL A 348 13.23 1.66 -16.41
CA VAL A 348 13.48 0.82 -15.23
C VAL A 348 14.24 -0.44 -15.61
N TRP A 349 15.18 -0.85 -14.77
CA TRP A 349 15.92 -2.11 -14.90
C TRP A 349 15.29 -3.22 -14.07
N ILE A 350 15.21 -4.41 -14.67
CA ILE A 350 14.85 -5.65 -13.97
C ILE A 350 15.76 -6.79 -14.46
N THR A 351 16.14 -7.68 -13.53
CA THR A 351 16.91 -8.89 -13.86
C THR A 351 16.04 -10.13 -13.80
N GLY A 352 16.38 -11.16 -14.58
CA GLY A 352 15.69 -12.45 -14.54
C GLY A 352 15.75 -13.08 -13.14
N LYS A 353 16.85 -12.87 -12.41
CA LYS A 353 16.99 -13.32 -11.02
C LYS A 353 15.99 -12.62 -10.10
N LEU A 354 15.81 -11.31 -10.25
CA LEU A 354 14.86 -10.54 -9.45
C LEU A 354 13.41 -10.97 -9.75
N ILE A 355 13.09 -11.29 -11.00
CA ILE A 355 11.77 -11.84 -11.37
C ILE A 355 11.53 -13.20 -10.68
N LEU A 356 12.53 -14.07 -10.63
CA LEU A 356 12.44 -15.35 -9.91
C LEU A 356 12.32 -15.15 -8.39
N ASP A 357 13.07 -14.19 -7.84
CA ASP A 357 13.01 -13.83 -6.43
C ASP A 357 11.62 -13.27 -6.06
N TYR A 358 11.01 -12.42 -6.92
CA TYR A 358 9.62 -11.97 -6.75
C TYR A 358 8.60 -13.11 -6.73
N ARG A 359 8.86 -14.19 -7.47
CA ARG A 359 8.05 -15.42 -7.50
C ARG A 359 8.34 -16.37 -6.34
N GLY A 360 9.25 -16.02 -5.43
CA GLY A 360 9.64 -16.88 -4.31
C GLY A 360 10.47 -18.09 -4.72
N ILE A 361 10.95 -18.15 -5.97
CA ILE A 361 11.80 -19.25 -6.44
C ILE A 361 13.18 -19.04 -5.84
N SER A 362 13.63 -19.99 -5.03
CA SER A 362 14.91 -19.89 -4.33
C SER A 362 16.09 -20.32 -5.22
N PRO A 363 17.24 -19.63 -5.11
CA PRO A 363 18.44 -20.01 -5.83
C PRO A 363 18.99 -21.37 -5.35
N ILE A 364 19.74 -22.04 -6.21
CA ILE A 364 20.47 -23.26 -5.87
C ILE A 364 21.54 -22.91 -4.83
N MET A 365 21.55 -23.65 -3.72
CA MET A 365 22.62 -23.58 -2.72
C MET A 365 23.57 -24.76 -2.92
N LYS A 366 24.87 -24.49 -3.10
CA LYS A 366 25.91 -25.52 -3.18
C LYS A 366 26.78 -25.48 -1.93
N ARG A 367 27.20 -26.63 -1.46
CA ARG A 367 28.11 -26.74 -0.32
C ARG A 367 29.55 -26.72 -0.83
N GLU A 368 30.36 -25.79 -0.33
CA GLU A 368 31.78 -25.67 -0.64
C GLU A 368 32.52 -25.41 0.67
N GLU A 369 33.55 -26.22 0.96
CA GLU A 369 34.34 -26.14 2.21
C GLU A 369 33.49 -26.09 3.49
N GLY A 370 32.38 -26.83 3.51
CA GLY A 370 31.48 -26.89 4.67
C GLY A 370 30.49 -25.73 4.79
N LYS A 371 30.64 -24.64 4.03
CA LYS A 371 29.71 -23.49 3.97
C LYS A 371 28.75 -23.62 2.79
N LEU A 372 27.52 -23.12 2.96
CA LEU A 372 26.54 -23.02 1.87
C LEU A 372 26.81 -21.73 1.09
N ARG A 373 27.04 -21.84 -0.22
CA ARG A 373 27.13 -20.70 -1.14
C ARG A 373 25.97 -20.67 -2.13
N ARG A 374 25.53 -19.46 -2.48
CA ARG A 374 24.53 -19.23 -3.53
C ARG A 374 25.17 -19.51 -4.89
N ALA A 375 24.64 -20.51 -5.60
CA ALA A 375 25.11 -20.91 -6.93
C ALA A 375 24.23 -20.35 -8.08
N GLY A 376 23.34 -19.41 -7.76
CA GLY A 376 22.43 -18.77 -8.72
C GLY A 376 21.13 -19.56 -8.93
N HIS A 377 20.31 -19.08 -9.87
CA HIS A 377 19.08 -19.77 -10.30
C HIS A 377 19.38 -20.78 -11.41
N ARG A 378 18.44 -21.71 -11.64
CA ARG A 378 18.56 -22.67 -12.73
C ARG A 378 18.52 -21.94 -14.08
N GLN A 379 19.25 -22.45 -15.07
CA GLN A 379 19.31 -21.80 -16.38
C GLN A 379 17.97 -21.92 -17.12
N GLU A 380 17.26 -23.02 -16.95
CA GLU A 380 15.91 -23.23 -17.49
C GLU A 380 14.92 -22.18 -16.96
N ASP A 381 14.94 -21.87 -15.66
CA ASP A 381 14.06 -20.86 -15.07
C ASP A 381 14.33 -19.46 -15.65
N LEU A 382 15.61 -19.12 -15.85
CA LEU A 382 15.99 -17.87 -16.49
C LEU A 382 15.57 -17.84 -17.97
N ALA A 383 15.63 -18.98 -18.67
CA ALA A 383 15.26 -19.09 -20.09
C ALA A 383 13.75 -18.92 -20.27
N ASP A 384 12.96 -19.46 -19.35
CA ASP A 384 11.52 -19.28 -19.30
C ASP A 384 11.16 -17.81 -19.08
N VAL A 385 11.82 -17.13 -18.12
CA VAL A 385 11.63 -15.69 -17.90
C VAL A 385 11.98 -14.89 -19.16
N ALA A 386 13.11 -15.19 -19.80
CA ALA A 386 13.53 -14.51 -21.02
C ALA A 386 12.54 -14.69 -22.17
N SER A 387 11.97 -15.88 -22.30
CA SER A 387 10.94 -16.19 -23.30
C SER A 387 9.64 -15.43 -23.03
N CYS A 388 9.24 -15.30 -21.76
CA CYS A 388 8.07 -14.50 -21.37
C CYS A 388 8.26 -13.02 -21.74
N VAL A 389 9.41 -12.41 -21.39
CA VAL A 389 9.69 -11.00 -21.72
C VAL A 389 9.70 -10.78 -23.24
N SER A 390 10.26 -11.73 -24.00
CA SER A 390 10.26 -11.66 -25.46
C SER A 390 8.86 -11.75 -26.08
N ARG A 391 7.93 -12.49 -25.46
CA ARG A 391 6.53 -12.53 -25.89
C ARG A 391 5.81 -11.24 -25.53
N MET A 392 6.04 -10.71 -24.34
CA MET A 392 5.43 -9.45 -23.88
C MET A 392 5.80 -8.25 -24.75
N SER A 393 7.01 -8.20 -25.30
CA SER A 393 7.40 -7.10 -26.20
C SER A 393 6.58 -7.05 -27.49
N ASN A 394 5.91 -8.15 -27.86
CA ASN A 394 4.98 -8.23 -28.99
C ASN A 394 3.52 -8.00 -28.59
N THR A 395 3.24 -7.73 -27.31
CA THR A 395 1.88 -7.49 -26.83
C THR A 395 1.53 -6.01 -26.91
N TRP A 396 0.41 -5.72 -27.55
CA TRP A 396 -0.22 -4.41 -27.66
C TRP A 396 -1.56 -4.40 -26.97
N ILE A 397 -1.94 -3.23 -26.47
CA ILE A 397 -3.21 -3.02 -25.79
C ILE A 397 -3.91 -1.87 -26.48
N ARG A 398 -5.16 -2.13 -26.92
CA ARG A 398 -6.11 -1.10 -27.33
C ARG A 398 -7.26 -1.04 -26.34
N VAL A 399 -7.45 0.11 -25.70
CA VAL A 399 -8.56 0.37 -24.78
C VAL A 399 -9.57 1.28 -25.47
N GLU A 400 -10.82 0.84 -25.51
CA GLU A 400 -11.98 1.57 -26.04
C GLU A 400 -12.93 1.84 -24.87
N GLN A 401 -13.12 3.10 -24.48
CA GLN A 401 -13.93 3.47 -23.31
C GLN A 401 -15.03 4.47 -23.67
N TRP A 402 -16.23 4.23 -23.16
CA TRP A 402 -17.38 5.13 -23.28
C TRP A 402 -17.41 6.09 -22.09
N ILE A 403 -17.58 7.38 -22.36
CA ILE A 403 -17.63 8.43 -21.33
C ILE A 403 -18.84 9.33 -21.60
N GLU A 404 -19.71 9.47 -20.61
CA GLU A 404 -20.82 10.42 -20.64
C GLU A 404 -20.35 11.79 -20.10
N ASP A 405 -20.48 12.84 -20.90
CA ASP A 405 -20.08 14.20 -20.54
C ASP A 405 -21.21 14.89 -19.74
N ASP A 406 -21.18 14.76 -18.42
CA ASP A 406 -22.11 15.42 -17.47
C ASP A 406 -21.75 16.89 -17.22
N ARG A 407 -21.46 17.67 -18.27
CA ARG A 407 -21.22 19.11 -18.12
C ARG A 407 -22.53 19.87 -17.86
N GLU A 408 -23.07 19.77 -16.65
CA GLU A 408 -23.80 20.89 -16.06
C GLU A 408 -22.78 21.93 -15.61
N ARG A 409 -22.73 23.06 -16.32
CA ARG A 409 -21.94 24.21 -15.85
C ARG A 409 -22.54 24.67 -14.51
N PRO A 410 -21.76 24.75 -13.41
CA PRO A 410 -22.26 25.33 -12.17
C PRO A 410 -22.59 26.80 -12.43
N GLY A 411 -23.87 27.16 -12.31
CA GLY A 411 -24.32 28.57 -12.33
C GLY A 411 -25.24 29.01 -13.47
N ARG A 412 -25.58 28.16 -14.46
CA ARG A 412 -26.67 28.48 -15.40
C ARG A 412 -27.77 27.44 -15.31
N ARG A 413 -28.88 27.81 -14.66
CA ARG A 413 -30.18 27.12 -14.78
C ARG A 413 -30.63 27.18 -16.25
N SER A 414 -30.11 26.26 -17.07
CA SER A 414 -30.61 26.04 -18.42
C SER A 414 -31.97 25.36 -18.31
N ARG A 415 -32.98 25.98 -18.93
CA ARG A 415 -34.37 25.52 -18.91
C ARG A 415 -34.62 24.32 -19.86
N THR A 416 -33.57 23.85 -20.53
CA THR A 416 -33.60 22.74 -21.48
C THR A 416 -32.63 21.67 -20.99
N LYS A 417 -33.19 20.52 -20.59
CA LYS A 417 -32.46 19.29 -20.21
C LYS A 417 -31.72 18.82 -21.47
N LYS A 418 -30.44 19.15 -21.59
CA LYS A 418 -29.62 18.76 -22.74
C LYS A 418 -29.24 17.30 -22.52
N GLU A 419 -29.56 16.42 -23.47
CA GLU A 419 -29.20 15.01 -23.36
C GLU A 419 -27.68 14.86 -23.19
N PRO A 420 -27.24 13.96 -22.28
CA PRO A 420 -25.82 13.71 -22.07
C PRO A 420 -25.20 13.20 -23.38
N LYS A 421 -24.01 13.68 -23.71
CA LYS A 421 -23.26 13.22 -24.88
C LYS A 421 -22.29 12.13 -24.45
N THR A 422 -22.42 10.94 -25.05
CA THR A 422 -21.46 9.86 -24.89
C THR A 422 -20.34 9.97 -25.93
N TYR A 423 -19.08 9.95 -25.49
CA TYR A 423 -17.89 9.94 -26.33
C TYR A 423 -17.18 8.58 -26.21
N LEU A 424 -16.69 8.05 -27.34
CA LEU A 424 -15.81 6.88 -27.38
C LEU A 424 -14.36 7.35 -27.46
N TYR A 425 -13.56 6.97 -26.46
CA TYR A 425 -12.13 7.23 -26.43
C TYR A 425 -11.36 5.95 -26.72
N THR A 426 -10.40 6.03 -27.64
CA THR A 426 -9.51 4.91 -27.98
C THR A 426 -8.08 5.27 -27.61
N ARG A 427 -7.40 4.37 -26.88
CA ARG A 427 -5.99 4.48 -26.54
C ARG A 427 -5.27 3.20 -26.95
N GLU A 428 -4.12 3.34 -27.59
CA GLU A 428 -3.29 2.21 -28.03
C GLU A 428 -1.85 2.38 -27.56
N SER A 429 -1.23 1.32 -27.06
CA SER A 429 0.19 1.31 -26.72
C SER A 429 0.71 -0.13 -26.60
N ARG A 430 2.04 -0.28 -26.54
CA ARG A 430 2.66 -1.55 -26.16
C ARG A 430 2.39 -1.85 -24.68
N LEU A 431 2.39 -3.13 -24.33
CA LEU A 431 2.35 -3.58 -22.94
C LEU A 431 3.60 -3.07 -22.20
N ILE A 432 4.76 -3.38 -22.75
CA ILE A 432 6.08 -2.91 -22.31
C ILE A 432 6.92 -2.52 -23.54
N ASN A 433 7.78 -1.54 -23.37
CA ASN A 433 8.78 -1.14 -24.35
C ASN A 433 10.18 -1.48 -23.82
N VAL A 434 10.73 -2.61 -24.26
CA VAL A 434 12.10 -3.03 -23.91
C VAL A 434 13.08 -2.23 -24.77
N THR A 435 13.95 -1.48 -24.12
CA THR A 435 14.91 -0.57 -24.77
C THR A 435 16.32 -1.15 -24.78
N ASP A 436 16.73 -1.86 -23.74
CA ASP A 436 18.05 -2.47 -23.63
C ASP A 436 17.95 -3.89 -23.05
N ILE A 437 18.86 -4.78 -23.49
CA ILE A 437 18.92 -6.18 -23.05
C ILE A 437 20.37 -6.56 -22.74
N ILE A 438 20.61 -7.07 -21.54
CA ILE A 438 21.89 -7.67 -21.17
C ILE A 438 21.79 -9.19 -21.37
N ARG A 439 22.75 -9.76 -22.11
CA ARG A 439 22.86 -11.20 -22.35
C ARG A 439 24.05 -11.80 -21.63
N GLN A 440 23.84 -12.97 -21.02
CA GLN A 440 24.90 -13.81 -20.50
C GLN A 440 25.29 -14.83 -21.55
N HIS A 441 26.59 -14.99 -21.79
CA HIS A 441 27.16 -15.96 -22.71
C HIS A 441 27.92 -17.03 -21.91
N GLU A 442 27.71 -18.30 -22.23
CA GLU A 442 28.51 -19.38 -21.68
C GLU A 442 29.79 -19.56 -22.51
N LEU A 443 30.95 -19.42 -21.86
CA LEU A 443 32.25 -19.67 -22.47
C LEU A 443 32.66 -21.11 -22.19
N GLN A 444 33.05 -21.87 -23.22
CA GLN A 444 33.55 -23.23 -23.04
C GLN A 444 34.99 -23.19 -22.52
N ALA A 445 35.15 -23.44 -21.22
CA ALA A 445 36.45 -23.66 -20.62
C ALA A 445 37.00 -25.03 -21.06
N GLY A 446 37.87 -25.05 -22.08
CA GLY A 446 38.56 -26.27 -22.53
C GLY A 446 38.92 -26.36 -24.01
N SER A 447 38.48 -25.42 -24.85
CA SER A 447 38.70 -25.52 -26.32
C SER A 447 40.09 -25.04 -26.80
N GLY A 448 40.95 -24.54 -25.92
CA GLY A 448 42.29 -24.02 -26.28
C GLY A 448 42.27 -22.77 -27.19
N LYS A 449 41.09 -22.26 -27.55
CA LYS A 449 40.91 -21.05 -28.37
C LYS A 449 40.79 -19.81 -27.49
N SER A 450 41.39 -18.71 -27.95
CA SER A 450 41.29 -17.39 -27.32
C SER A 450 39.82 -16.98 -27.12
N ILE A 451 39.53 -16.25 -26.04
CA ILE A 451 38.19 -15.70 -25.71
C ILE A 451 37.64 -14.88 -26.89
N SER A 452 38.49 -14.27 -27.71
CA SER A 452 38.14 -13.48 -28.89
C SER A 452 37.67 -14.29 -30.10
N GLU A 453 37.89 -15.61 -30.13
CA GLU A 453 37.59 -16.49 -31.27
C GLU A 453 36.43 -17.46 -31.02
N GLN A 454 35.87 -17.45 -29.80
CA GLN A 454 34.73 -18.29 -29.45
C GLN A 454 33.43 -17.57 -29.82
N SER A 455 32.73 -18.05 -30.86
CA SER A 455 31.36 -17.62 -31.12
C SER A 455 30.48 -18.05 -29.94
N PRO A 456 29.74 -17.12 -29.30
CA PRO A 456 28.87 -17.49 -28.20
C PRO A 456 27.71 -18.34 -28.72
N GLN A 457 27.81 -19.66 -28.56
CA GLN A 457 26.78 -20.59 -29.05
C GLN A 457 25.49 -20.52 -28.21
N ASN A 458 25.61 -20.18 -26.92
CA ASN A 458 24.48 -20.09 -25.98
C ASN A 458 24.49 -18.72 -25.30
N SER A 459 23.56 -17.84 -25.72
CA SER A 459 23.32 -16.55 -25.05
C SER A 459 21.91 -16.50 -24.50
N ILE A 460 21.77 -16.09 -23.24
CA ILE A 460 20.49 -15.93 -22.57
C ILE A 460 20.32 -14.48 -22.10
N ALA A 461 19.16 -13.88 -22.35
CA ALA A 461 18.85 -12.56 -21.82
C ALA A 461 18.62 -12.66 -20.29
N ILE A 462 19.32 -11.84 -19.52
CA ILE A 462 19.31 -11.91 -18.05
C ILE A 462 18.89 -10.59 -17.39
N ALA A 463 18.85 -9.49 -18.12
CA ALA A 463 18.32 -8.22 -17.64
C ALA A 463 17.75 -7.39 -18.77
N TRP A 464 16.75 -6.58 -18.44
CA TRP A 464 16.01 -5.74 -19.38
C TRP A 464 15.85 -4.35 -18.79
N ARG A 465 16.08 -3.35 -19.63
CA ARG A 465 15.65 -1.98 -19.41
C ARG A 465 14.36 -1.75 -20.17
N TYR A 466 13.32 -1.30 -19.49
CA TYR A 466 12.01 -1.16 -20.12
C TYR A 466 11.22 0.04 -19.58
N GLN A 467 10.22 0.42 -20.34
CA GLN A 467 9.18 1.37 -19.97
C GLN A 467 7.84 0.66 -20.03
N VAL A 468 6.94 0.96 -19.11
CA VAL A 468 5.58 0.44 -19.15
C VAL A 468 4.74 1.31 -20.09
N GLY A 469 3.79 0.73 -20.82
CA GLY A 469 2.90 1.54 -21.67
C GLY A 469 2.08 2.54 -20.87
N SER A 470 1.75 3.67 -21.49
CA SER A 470 1.08 4.83 -20.84
C SER A 470 -0.35 4.56 -20.34
N TRP A 471 -0.91 3.38 -20.63
CA TRP A 471 -2.18 2.92 -20.08
C TRP A 471 -2.06 2.45 -18.62
N VAL A 472 -0.84 2.12 -18.14
CA VAL A 472 -0.55 1.76 -16.74
C VAL A 472 -0.23 3.00 -15.90
N GLU A 473 0.12 4.14 -16.50
CA GLU A 473 0.48 5.35 -15.75
C GLU A 473 -0.50 5.71 -14.61
N PRO A 474 -1.85 5.69 -14.81
CA PRO A 474 -2.78 5.98 -13.71
C PRO A 474 -2.78 4.91 -12.59
N PHE A 475 -2.27 3.72 -12.87
CA PHE A 475 -2.05 2.66 -11.89
C PHE A 475 -0.73 2.84 -11.14
N LEU A 476 0.31 3.31 -11.82
CA LEU A 476 1.64 3.57 -11.23
C LEU A 476 1.66 4.85 -10.37
N GLN A 477 0.87 5.86 -10.73
CA GLN A 477 0.90 7.19 -10.12
C GLN A 477 -0.30 7.38 -9.18
N GLY A 478 -0.14 7.08 -7.89
CA GLY A 478 -1.18 7.26 -6.86
C GLY A 478 -0.87 6.55 -5.54
N ALA A 479 -1.83 6.46 -4.61
CA ALA A 479 -1.75 5.71 -3.34
C ALA A 479 -1.65 4.17 -3.53
N ASN A 480 -1.13 3.72 -4.68
CA ASN A 480 -1.15 2.34 -5.17
C ASN A 480 0.12 1.53 -4.82
N ARG A 481 1.03 2.05 -3.98
CA ARG A 481 2.23 1.31 -3.53
C ARG A 481 1.87 -0.02 -2.83
N GLN A 482 0.71 -0.08 -2.18
CA GLN A 482 0.16 -1.32 -1.60
C GLN A 482 -0.20 -2.40 -2.65
N VAL A 483 -0.41 -2.01 -3.91
CA VAL A 483 -0.67 -2.95 -4.99
C VAL A 483 0.59 -3.76 -5.28
N ALA A 484 1.78 -3.17 -5.24
CA ALA A 484 3.04 -3.90 -5.40
C ALA A 484 3.19 -5.04 -4.36
N TRP A 485 2.75 -4.83 -3.11
CA TRP A 485 2.76 -5.86 -2.07
C TRP A 485 1.70 -6.96 -2.31
N LEU A 486 0.46 -6.60 -2.62
CA LEU A 486 -0.58 -7.59 -2.94
C LEU A 486 -0.18 -8.43 -4.16
N LEU A 487 0.45 -7.79 -5.14
CA LEU A 487 1.03 -8.46 -6.29
C LEU A 487 2.14 -9.43 -5.89
N GLN A 488 2.99 -9.11 -4.91
CA GLN A 488 4.01 -10.04 -4.41
C GLN A 488 3.41 -11.29 -3.75
N GLN A 489 2.35 -11.15 -2.95
CA GLN A 489 1.65 -12.31 -2.37
C GLN A 489 1.03 -13.19 -3.46
N VAL A 490 0.41 -12.58 -4.47
CA VAL A 490 -0.14 -13.28 -5.65
C VAL A 490 0.94 -14.05 -6.42
N LEU A 491 2.17 -13.52 -6.50
CA LEU A 491 3.29 -14.17 -7.15
C LEU A 491 3.77 -15.43 -6.43
N SER A 492 3.52 -15.56 -5.13
CA SER A 492 3.98 -16.71 -4.32
C SER A 492 3.28 -18.03 -4.64
N TYR A 493 2.06 -17.98 -5.18
CA TYR A 493 1.35 -19.20 -5.60
C TYR A 493 2.08 -19.89 -6.75
N ASP A 494 2.03 -21.22 -6.81
CA ASP A 494 2.59 -21.99 -7.91
C ASP A 494 1.66 -21.93 -9.15
N PRO A 495 2.13 -21.47 -10.33
CA PRO A 495 1.28 -21.36 -11.53
C PRO A 495 0.79 -22.71 -12.08
N TYR A 496 1.46 -23.81 -11.76
CA TYR A 496 1.13 -25.16 -12.23
C TYR A 496 0.26 -25.93 -11.24
N HIS A 497 0.49 -25.79 -9.94
CA HIS A 497 -0.19 -26.58 -8.91
C HIS A 497 -1.34 -25.80 -8.22
N GLU A 498 -1.25 -24.47 -8.21
CA GLU A 498 -2.15 -23.56 -7.50
C GLU A 498 -2.81 -22.57 -8.47
N THR A 499 -3.11 -23.04 -9.69
CA THR A 499 -3.73 -22.23 -10.75
C THR A 499 -5.03 -21.55 -10.30
N TRP A 500 -5.84 -22.23 -9.48
CA TRP A 500 -7.09 -21.65 -8.96
C TRP A 500 -6.80 -20.48 -8.02
N GLU A 501 -5.95 -20.70 -7.04
CA GLU A 501 -5.52 -19.69 -6.06
C GLU A 501 -4.90 -18.51 -6.78
N LYS A 502 -3.94 -18.75 -7.69
CA LYS A 502 -3.25 -17.69 -8.42
C LYS A 502 -4.20 -16.82 -9.24
N ARG A 503 -5.10 -17.43 -10.02
CA ARG A 503 -6.03 -16.66 -10.87
C ARG A 503 -7.08 -15.92 -10.05
N LEU A 504 -7.63 -16.54 -9.00
CA LEU A 504 -8.55 -15.89 -8.07
C LEU A 504 -7.87 -14.74 -7.32
N ALA A 505 -6.64 -14.96 -6.83
CA ALA A 505 -5.86 -13.96 -6.11
C ALA A 505 -5.57 -12.74 -6.98
N ARG A 506 -5.15 -12.93 -8.24
CA ARG A 506 -5.01 -11.86 -9.24
C ARG A 506 -6.33 -11.10 -9.39
N TYR A 507 -7.42 -11.82 -9.65
CA TYR A 507 -8.73 -11.23 -9.88
C TYR A 507 -9.17 -10.33 -8.72
N PHE A 508 -9.17 -10.87 -7.50
CA PHE A 508 -9.65 -10.15 -6.33
C PHE A 508 -8.76 -8.97 -5.95
N THR A 509 -7.44 -9.11 -6.08
CA THR A 509 -6.48 -8.01 -5.86
C THR A 509 -6.85 -6.77 -6.68
N PHE A 510 -7.18 -6.96 -7.96
CA PHE A 510 -7.58 -5.84 -8.81
C PHE A 510 -9.03 -5.38 -8.57
N HIS A 511 -9.98 -6.31 -8.42
CA HIS A 511 -11.39 -5.94 -8.27
C HIS A 511 -11.73 -5.25 -6.97
N MET A 512 -11.11 -5.65 -5.86
CA MET A 512 -11.32 -5.03 -4.56
C MET A 512 -10.81 -3.59 -4.56
N ARG A 513 -9.75 -3.28 -5.30
CA ARG A 513 -9.27 -1.89 -5.47
C ARG A 513 -10.21 -1.04 -6.30
N ILE A 514 -10.72 -1.56 -7.41
CA ILE A 514 -11.74 -0.88 -8.22
C ILE A 514 -12.96 -0.55 -7.35
N ASN A 515 -13.35 -1.48 -6.46
CA ASN A 515 -14.49 -1.30 -5.58
C ASN A 515 -14.21 -0.35 -4.40
N ALA A 516 -13.03 -0.40 -3.81
CA ALA A 516 -12.61 0.50 -2.74
C ALA A 516 -12.61 1.96 -3.19
N ALA A 517 -12.18 2.24 -4.43
CA ALA A 517 -12.29 3.58 -5.02
C ALA A 517 -13.74 4.09 -5.14
N LYS A 518 -14.73 3.19 -5.11
CA LYS A 518 -16.17 3.50 -5.09
C LYS A 518 -16.78 3.42 -3.68
N GLY A 519 -15.96 3.30 -2.64
CA GLY A 519 -16.39 3.16 -1.24
C GLY A 519 -16.90 1.76 -0.86
N GLY A 520 -16.75 0.76 -1.74
CA GLY A 520 -17.23 -0.60 -1.51
C GLY A 520 -16.14 -1.52 -0.92
N VAL A 521 -16.44 -2.15 0.22
CA VAL A 521 -15.56 -3.14 0.88
C VAL A 521 -15.88 -4.58 0.45
N THR A 522 -17.11 -4.83 0.02
CA THR A 522 -17.61 -6.15 -0.38
C THR A 522 -18.01 -6.15 -1.85
N ILE A 523 -17.63 -7.20 -2.58
CA ILE A 523 -18.08 -7.45 -3.95
C ILE A 523 -18.96 -8.70 -4.00
N GLU A 524 -19.99 -8.67 -4.85
CA GLU A 524 -20.77 -9.86 -5.19
C GLU A 524 -20.40 -10.39 -6.57
N ARG A 525 -20.27 -11.71 -6.72
CA ARG A 525 -19.97 -12.37 -7.99
C ARG A 525 -20.73 -13.67 -8.16
N GLU A 526 -21.14 -13.96 -9.38
CA GLU A 526 -21.71 -15.27 -9.75
C GLU A 526 -20.57 -16.26 -9.98
N VAL A 527 -20.67 -17.47 -9.40
CA VAL A 527 -19.63 -18.52 -9.47
C VAL A 527 -19.26 -18.83 -10.93
N GLY A 528 -20.26 -19.02 -11.79
CA GLY A 528 -20.08 -19.40 -13.18
C GLY A 528 -19.36 -18.34 -13.98
N LYS A 529 -19.77 -17.07 -13.84
CA LYS A 529 -19.08 -15.95 -14.49
C LYS A 529 -17.64 -15.80 -14.02
N LEU A 530 -17.37 -16.02 -12.73
CA LEU A 530 -16.01 -15.97 -12.19
C LEU A 530 -15.14 -17.10 -12.76
N ILE A 531 -15.66 -18.34 -12.79
CA ILE A 531 -14.96 -19.49 -13.35
C ILE A 531 -14.69 -19.31 -14.85
N GLU A 532 -15.68 -18.83 -15.60
CA GLU A 532 -15.57 -18.54 -17.03
C GLU A 532 -14.52 -17.45 -17.29
N GLU A 533 -14.63 -16.31 -16.60
CA GLU A 533 -13.73 -15.18 -16.77
C GLU A 533 -12.26 -15.54 -16.46
N LEU A 534 -12.04 -16.38 -15.46
CA LEU A 534 -10.71 -16.86 -15.08
C LEU A 534 -10.27 -18.12 -15.85
N THR A 535 -11.12 -18.60 -16.76
CA THR A 535 -10.91 -19.82 -17.53
C THR A 535 -10.50 -21.00 -16.63
N LEU A 536 -11.19 -21.15 -15.50
CA LEU A 536 -10.94 -22.21 -14.53
C LEU A 536 -11.58 -23.52 -14.98
N PRO A 537 -10.89 -24.67 -14.86
CA PRO A 537 -11.37 -25.92 -15.43
C PRO A 537 -12.58 -26.49 -14.67
N ILE A 538 -13.67 -26.78 -15.37
CA ILE A 538 -14.84 -27.46 -14.79
C ILE A 538 -14.78 -28.95 -15.09
N ASN A 539 -14.76 -29.78 -14.04
CA ASN A 539 -14.93 -31.22 -14.20
C ASN A 539 -16.43 -31.55 -14.30
N GLN A 540 -16.94 -31.68 -15.53
CA GLN A 540 -18.34 -32.02 -15.76
C GLN A 540 -18.72 -33.45 -15.32
N ARG A 541 -17.75 -34.37 -15.30
CA ARG A 541 -17.96 -35.76 -14.89
C ARG A 541 -18.09 -35.89 -13.37
N ASP A 542 -17.35 -35.07 -12.64
CA ASP A 542 -17.38 -34.97 -11.18
C ASP A 542 -17.47 -33.50 -10.73
N PRO A 543 -18.69 -32.92 -10.78
CA PRO A 543 -18.92 -31.53 -10.39
C PRO A 543 -18.55 -31.23 -8.94
N ASP A 544 -18.67 -32.22 -8.05
CA ASP A 544 -18.39 -32.06 -6.62
C ASP A 544 -16.90 -31.76 -6.40
N ARG A 545 -16.02 -32.41 -7.17
CA ARG A 545 -14.59 -32.09 -7.18
C ARG A 545 -14.31 -30.65 -7.61
N THR A 546 -15.05 -30.13 -8.60
CA THR A 546 -14.90 -28.72 -9.04
C THR A 546 -15.30 -27.76 -7.92
N ARG A 547 -16.46 -28.01 -7.30
CA ARG A 547 -16.94 -27.20 -6.18
C ARG A 547 -15.96 -27.21 -5.01
N LYS A 548 -15.54 -28.38 -4.55
CA LYS A 548 -14.56 -28.52 -3.46
C LYS A 548 -13.23 -27.85 -3.79
N ARG A 549 -12.78 -27.91 -5.05
CA ARG A 549 -11.55 -27.25 -5.49
C ARG A 549 -11.66 -25.73 -5.42
N PHE A 550 -12.81 -25.19 -5.82
CA PHE A 550 -13.13 -23.77 -5.72
C PHE A 550 -13.18 -23.31 -4.26
N GLU A 551 -13.98 -23.99 -3.42
CA GLU A 551 -14.12 -23.65 -2.00
C GLU A 551 -12.75 -23.71 -1.30
N LYS A 552 -11.96 -24.76 -1.54
CA LYS A 552 -10.59 -24.87 -1.03
C LYS A 552 -9.68 -23.71 -1.46
N ALA A 553 -9.78 -23.24 -2.70
CA ALA A 553 -8.98 -22.11 -3.17
C ALA A 553 -9.40 -20.82 -2.46
N MET A 554 -10.71 -20.59 -2.29
CA MET A 554 -11.23 -19.43 -1.56
C MET A 554 -10.82 -19.45 -0.08
N ASP A 555 -10.90 -20.61 0.59
CA ASP A 555 -10.43 -20.81 1.97
C ASP A 555 -8.93 -20.52 2.09
N ARG A 556 -8.14 -20.90 1.07
CA ARG A 556 -6.71 -20.60 1.04
C ARG A 556 -6.46 -19.09 0.91
N LEU A 557 -7.19 -18.39 0.04
CA LEU A 557 -7.11 -16.94 -0.10
C LEU A 557 -7.49 -16.19 1.18
N GLU A 558 -8.45 -16.70 1.95
CA GLU A 558 -8.81 -16.17 3.27
C GLU A 558 -7.69 -16.42 4.30
N ALA A 559 -7.14 -17.64 4.34
CA ALA A 559 -6.03 -17.97 5.23
C ALA A 559 -4.76 -17.16 4.95
N ASP A 560 -4.51 -16.82 3.68
CA ASP A 560 -3.37 -15.99 3.25
C ASP A 560 -3.67 -14.48 3.34
N LEU A 561 -4.83 -14.09 3.90
CA LEU A 561 -5.25 -12.70 4.11
C LEU A 561 -5.36 -11.84 2.84
N LEU A 562 -5.51 -12.46 1.66
CA LEU A 562 -5.83 -11.75 0.42
C LEU A 562 -7.30 -11.35 0.36
N VAL A 563 -8.14 -12.14 1.02
CA VAL A 563 -9.57 -11.92 1.22
C VAL A 563 -9.81 -11.94 2.73
N SER A 564 -10.60 -11.00 3.25
CA SER A 564 -10.92 -11.04 4.69
C SER A 564 -11.89 -12.16 5.03
N GLN A 565 -12.88 -12.36 4.17
CA GLN A 565 -13.93 -13.34 4.34
C GLN A 565 -14.66 -13.55 3.01
N TRP A 566 -15.17 -14.76 2.79
CA TRP A 566 -16.04 -15.07 1.67
C TRP A 566 -17.22 -15.96 2.09
N GLY A 567 -18.27 -15.98 1.27
CA GLY A 567 -19.36 -16.93 1.47
C GLY A 567 -20.40 -16.91 0.35
N TYR A 568 -21.30 -17.88 0.39
CA TYR A 568 -22.49 -17.88 -0.46
C TYR A 568 -23.53 -16.89 0.07
N VAL A 569 -24.20 -16.17 -0.83
CA VAL A 569 -25.37 -15.34 -0.49
C VAL A 569 -26.52 -16.24 -0.03
N GLN A 570 -27.24 -15.82 1.02
CA GLN A 570 -28.32 -16.62 1.62
C GLN A 570 -29.49 -16.87 0.67
N ASP A 571 -29.75 -15.94 -0.25
CA ASP A 571 -30.84 -16.03 -1.24
C ASP A 571 -30.59 -17.05 -2.36
N ASN A 572 -29.45 -17.76 -2.35
CA ASN A 572 -29.18 -18.78 -3.36
C ASN A 572 -30.19 -19.95 -3.23
N PRO A 573 -30.77 -20.42 -4.36
CA PRO A 573 -31.73 -21.52 -4.32
C PRO A 573 -31.05 -22.81 -3.86
N PRO A 574 -31.72 -23.70 -3.11
CA PRO A 574 -31.10 -24.97 -2.67
C PRO A 574 -30.67 -25.83 -3.86
N LEU A 575 -29.52 -26.49 -3.74
CA LEU A 575 -29.02 -27.37 -4.80
C LEU A 575 -29.96 -28.58 -5.01
N PRO A 576 -30.34 -28.90 -6.26
CA PRO A 576 -31.13 -30.09 -6.54
C PRO A 576 -30.31 -31.37 -6.28
N LYS A 577 -30.98 -32.50 -6.03
CA LYS A 577 -30.29 -33.78 -5.74
C LYS A 577 -29.47 -34.33 -6.92
N ARG A 578 -29.79 -33.94 -8.15
CA ARG A 578 -29.13 -34.39 -9.39
C ARG A 578 -28.94 -33.19 -10.31
N LYS A 579 -27.90 -33.24 -11.15
CA LYS A 579 -27.58 -32.20 -12.15
C LYS A 579 -27.54 -30.80 -11.52
N TRP A 580 -26.93 -30.67 -10.35
CA TRP A 580 -26.88 -29.42 -9.59
C TRP A 580 -25.84 -28.42 -10.11
N LEU A 581 -24.90 -28.85 -10.95
CA LEU A 581 -23.82 -28.00 -11.45
C LEU A 581 -24.33 -26.69 -12.08
N PRO A 582 -25.32 -26.67 -13.00
CA PRO A 582 -25.84 -25.42 -13.55
C PRO A 582 -26.43 -24.50 -12.48
N THR A 583 -27.10 -25.05 -11.47
CA THR A 583 -27.65 -24.27 -10.35
C THR A 583 -26.54 -23.67 -9.49
N TRP A 584 -25.49 -24.45 -9.18
CA TRP A 584 -24.34 -23.96 -8.41
C TRP A 584 -23.53 -22.90 -9.16
N LEU A 585 -23.38 -23.02 -10.48
CA LEU A 585 -22.73 -21.99 -11.28
C LEU A 585 -23.48 -20.65 -11.23
N GLN A 586 -24.80 -20.67 -11.00
CA GLN A 586 -25.60 -19.45 -10.83
C GLN A 586 -25.55 -18.88 -9.40
N TYR A 587 -24.87 -19.55 -8.47
CA TYR A 587 -24.78 -19.05 -7.10
C TYR A 587 -24.04 -17.73 -7.05
N ARG A 588 -24.56 -16.81 -6.24
CA ARG A 588 -23.88 -15.57 -5.88
C ARG A 588 -23.01 -15.79 -4.65
N LEU A 589 -21.82 -15.24 -4.72
CA LEU A 589 -20.83 -15.13 -3.65
C LEU A 589 -20.78 -13.69 -3.20
N TRP A 590 -20.52 -13.47 -1.92
CA TRP A 590 -20.02 -12.20 -1.41
C TRP A 590 -18.56 -12.41 -0.94
N ILE A 591 -17.72 -11.42 -1.22
CA ILE A 591 -16.29 -11.45 -0.90
C ILE A 591 -15.91 -10.09 -0.32
N THR A 592 -15.33 -10.08 0.87
CA THR A 592 -14.92 -8.86 1.58
C THR A 592 -13.41 -8.66 1.47
N ALA A 593 -13.01 -7.45 1.08
CA ALA A 593 -11.60 -7.10 0.97
C ALA A 593 -10.90 -7.17 2.33
N ALA A 594 -9.67 -7.71 2.34
CA ALA A 594 -8.81 -7.59 3.50
C ALA A 594 -8.61 -6.08 3.81
N PRO A 595 -8.71 -5.65 5.09
CA PRO A 595 -8.38 -4.28 5.45
C PRO A 595 -6.96 -3.98 4.99
N ALA A 596 -6.74 -2.78 4.45
CA ALA A 596 -5.43 -2.38 3.96
C ALA A 596 -4.39 -2.56 5.08
N LEU A 597 -3.49 -3.53 4.93
CA LEU A 597 -2.40 -3.73 5.88
C LEU A 597 -1.54 -2.46 5.86
N PRO A 598 -1.17 -1.90 7.02
CA PRO A 598 -0.21 -0.80 7.09
C PRO A 598 1.09 -1.20 6.37
N ASN A 599 1.74 -0.26 5.66
CA ASN A 599 2.98 -0.43 4.87
C ASN A 599 4.15 -1.04 5.70
N GLN A 600 4.15 -2.36 5.96
CA GLN A 600 5.09 -2.97 6.92
C GLN A 600 6.11 -3.94 6.30
N TYR A 601 6.06 -4.24 5.00
CA TYR A 601 6.90 -5.28 4.43
C TYR A 601 7.44 -4.92 3.05
N LEU A 602 8.49 -4.09 3.02
CA LEU A 602 9.56 -4.25 2.05
C LEU A 602 10.85 -4.36 2.86
N PRO A 603 11.58 -5.49 2.85
CA PRO A 603 13.00 -5.43 3.16
C PRO A 603 13.63 -4.48 2.13
N GLU A 604 14.49 -3.58 2.59
CA GLU A 604 15.29 -2.73 1.70
C GLU A 604 15.98 -3.63 0.65
N ALA A 605 15.61 -3.44 -0.62
CA ALA A 605 16.28 -4.13 -1.71
C ALA A 605 17.69 -3.53 -1.82
N ASN A 606 18.68 -4.30 -1.35
CA ASN A 606 20.11 -4.02 -1.52
C ASN A 606 20.53 -4.01 -2.99
#